data_AF-A0A9E5UQV7-F1
#
_entry.id   AF-A0A9E5UQV7-F1
#
_cell.length_a   1.000
_cell.length_b   1.000
_cell.length_c   1.000
_cell.angle_alpha   90.00
_cell.angle_beta   90.00
_cell.angle_gamma   90.00
#
_symmetry.space_group_name_H-M   'P 1'
#
loop_
_entity.id
_entity.type
_entity.pdbx_description
1 polymer ?
#
loop_
_entity_poly.entity_id
_entity_poly.type
_entity_poly.pdbx_seq_one_letter_code
_entity_poly.pdbx_strand_id
1 'polypeptide(L)'
;MQTHYRSPIDLSDDGLQGAANGWQTLKQAIAIASELLDRDPSQTYQEQFAACLQNRTGTEAALAQVVAAMDDDVNSPGAVAVLFEQAKALIKAHNQRTHGAAATLSDTAIQELAQTVWTIATVLGLACTITAPAEAPSPSLDDQAIEALLAARQAARQARDFAKADAIRAELQAAGVTVIDQGKAASRWVRH
;
A
#
# COMPACT_ATOMS: atom_id res chain seq x y z
N MET A 1 -20.93 -3.84 -24.58
CA MET A 1 -21.51 -2.51 -24.35
C MET A 1 -20.41 -1.66 -23.74
N GLN A 2 -20.02 -0.62 -24.48
CA GLN A 2 -18.89 0.28 -24.24
C GLN A 2 -19.20 1.23 -23.07
N THR A 3 -18.38 1.23 -22.03
CA THR A 3 -18.40 2.26 -21.00
C THR A 3 -17.03 2.94 -20.98
N HIS A 4 -17.00 4.07 -21.71
CA HIS A 4 -15.87 4.95 -22.00
C HIS A 4 -15.35 5.74 -20.78
N TYR A 5 -14.12 6.28 -20.92
CA TYR A 5 -13.49 7.33 -20.11
C TYR A 5 -14.30 8.65 -19.98
N ARG A 6 -15.51 8.73 -20.55
CA ARG A 6 -16.40 9.91 -20.58
C ARG A 6 -17.43 9.96 -19.46
N SER A 7 -17.45 8.98 -18.55
CA SER A 7 -18.34 9.06 -17.39
C SER A 7 -17.91 10.25 -16.52
N PRO A 8 -18.84 11.13 -16.12
CA PRO A 8 -18.51 12.22 -15.20
C PRO A 8 -17.89 11.60 -13.94
N ILE A 9 -16.71 12.11 -13.55
CA ILE A 9 -16.09 11.71 -12.30
C ILE A 9 -17.02 12.20 -11.19
N ASP A 10 -17.75 11.27 -10.60
CA ASP A 10 -18.61 11.54 -9.47
C ASP A 10 -17.73 11.66 -8.22
N LEU A 11 -17.24 12.88 -7.97
CA LEU A 11 -16.45 13.24 -6.80
C LEU A 11 -17.39 13.30 -5.58
N SER A 12 -17.75 12.14 -5.06
CA SER A 12 -18.42 12.00 -3.77
C SER A 12 -17.39 11.74 -2.66
N ASP A 13 -17.72 12.13 -1.43
CA ASP A 13 -16.87 11.86 -0.26
C ASP A 13 -16.62 10.35 -0.09
N ASP A 14 -17.64 9.53 -0.33
CA ASP A 14 -17.53 8.07 -0.30
C ASP A 14 -16.60 7.53 -1.41
N GLY A 15 -16.67 8.11 -2.61
CA GLY A 15 -15.78 7.78 -3.72
C GLY A 15 -14.32 8.14 -3.43
N LEU A 16 -14.07 9.32 -2.85
CA LEU A 16 -12.75 9.76 -2.42
C LEU A 16 -12.18 8.88 -1.31
N GLN A 17 -13.00 8.52 -0.32
CA GLN A 17 -12.59 7.61 0.75
C GLN A 17 -12.25 6.22 0.22
N GLY A 18 -13.04 5.70 -0.72
CA GLY A 18 -12.77 4.44 -1.41
C GLY A 18 -11.45 4.47 -2.17
N ALA A 19 -11.19 5.55 -2.92
CA ALA A 19 -9.94 5.76 -3.64
C ALA A 19 -8.73 5.84 -2.68
N ALA A 20 -8.87 6.56 -1.56
CA ALA A 20 -7.82 6.66 -0.54
C ALA A 20 -7.46 5.29 0.05
N ASN A 21 -8.46 4.48 0.41
CA ASN A 21 -8.25 3.13 0.93
C ASN A 21 -7.63 2.20 -0.13
N GLY A 22 -8.06 2.33 -1.38
CA GLY A 22 -7.50 1.60 -2.52
C GLY A 22 -6.02 1.95 -2.71
N TRP A 23 -5.69 3.24 -2.70
CA TRP A 23 -4.32 3.72 -2.81
C TRP A 23 -3.43 3.23 -1.67
N GLN A 24 -3.91 3.26 -0.43
CA GLN A 24 -3.15 2.72 0.71
C GLN A 24 -2.80 1.24 0.53
N THR A 25 -3.73 0.44 0.01
CA THR A 25 -3.47 -0.98 -0.28
C THR A 25 -2.39 -1.14 -1.35
N LEU A 26 -2.45 -0.34 -2.42
CA LEU A 26 -1.44 -0.36 -3.49
C LEU A 26 -0.06 0.08 -2.97
N LYS A 27 0.00 1.16 -2.18
CA LYS A 27 1.24 1.61 -1.53
C LYS A 27 1.89 0.51 -0.71
N GLN A 28 1.10 -0.15 0.15
CA GLN A 28 1.60 -1.22 1.00
C GLN A 28 2.16 -2.39 0.18
N ALA A 29 1.43 -2.83 -0.85
CA ALA A 29 1.88 -3.93 -1.69
C ALA A 29 3.15 -3.58 -2.48
N ILE A 30 3.25 -2.35 -2.99
CA ILE A 30 4.43 -1.88 -3.73
C ILE A 30 5.65 -1.79 -2.80
N ALA A 31 5.48 -1.31 -1.57
CA ALA A 31 6.55 -1.28 -0.57
C ALA A 31 7.05 -2.70 -0.21
N ILE A 32 6.13 -3.64 0.03
CA ILE A 32 6.47 -5.05 0.26
C ILE A 32 7.20 -5.63 -0.96
N ALA A 33 6.73 -5.33 -2.18
CA ALA A 33 7.35 -5.81 -3.40
C ALA A 33 8.77 -5.25 -3.58
N SER A 34 8.99 -3.95 -3.31
CA SER A 34 10.33 -3.36 -3.35
C SER A 34 11.29 -4.00 -2.36
N GLU A 35 10.82 -4.27 -1.14
CA GLU A 35 11.64 -4.89 -0.09
C GLU A 35 12.01 -6.33 -0.45
N LEU A 36 11.04 -7.15 -0.87
CA LEU A 36 11.28 -8.54 -1.23
C LEU A 36 12.20 -8.71 -2.44
N LEU A 37 12.19 -7.74 -3.35
CA LEU A 37 13.01 -7.73 -4.56
C LEU A 37 14.30 -6.92 -4.43
N ASP A 38 14.60 -6.39 -3.24
CA ASP A 38 15.77 -5.56 -2.95
C ASP A 38 15.94 -4.40 -3.95
N ARG A 39 14.84 -3.66 -4.20
CA ARG A 39 14.82 -2.57 -5.16
C ARG A 39 15.44 -1.32 -4.56
N ASP A 40 16.35 -0.72 -5.32
CA ASP A 40 16.99 0.53 -4.95
C ASP A 40 16.01 1.72 -5.18
N PRO A 41 15.60 2.43 -4.11
CA PRO A 41 14.68 3.56 -4.21
C PRO A 41 15.27 4.77 -4.95
N SER A 42 16.59 4.83 -5.12
CA SER A 42 17.27 5.91 -5.84
C SER A 42 17.24 5.76 -7.36
N GLN A 43 16.86 4.59 -7.86
CA GLN A 43 16.76 4.34 -9.31
C GLN A 43 15.71 5.25 -9.94
N THR A 44 16.05 5.79 -11.11
CA THR A 44 15.13 6.54 -11.95
C THR A 44 14.02 5.64 -12.50
N TYR A 45 12.91 6.24 -12.92
CA TYR A 45 11.85 5.52 -13.62
C TYR A 45 12.38 4.73 -14.82
N GLN A 46 13.27 5.31 -15.63
CA GLN A 46 13.80 4.63 -16.82
C GLN A 46 14.58 3.36 -16.46
N GLU A 47 15.38 3.40 -15.39
CA GLU A 47 16.15 2.25 -14.92
C GLU A 47 15.24 1.15 -14.39
N GLN A 48 14.25 1.51 -13.56
CA GLN A 48 13.27 0.56 -13.02
C GLN A 48 12.45 -0.08 -14.15
N PHE A 49 12.00 0.73 -15.11
CA PHE A 49 11.24 0.25 -16.27
C PHE A 49 12.07 -0.69 -17.13
N ALA A 50 13.33 -0.34 -17.43
CA ALA A 50 14.24 -1.20 -18.17
C ALA A 50 14.47 -2.55 -17.48
N ALA A 51 14.67 -2.55 -16.15
CA ALA A 51 14.84 -3.77 -15.37
C ALA A 51 13.59 -4.67 -15.42
N CYS A 52 12.39 -4.08 -15.35
CA CYS A 52 11.12 -4.78 -15.52
C CYS A 52 10.99 -5.43 -16.90
N LEU A 53 11.44 -4.77 -17.97
CA LEU A 53 11.39 -5.34 -19.31
C LEU A 53 12.30 -6.57 -19.44
N GLN A 54 13.42 -6.59 -18.73
CA GLN A 54 14.44 -7.65 -18.76
C GLN A 54 14.07 -8.86 -17.89
N ASN A 55 13.35 -8.65 -16.78
CA ASN A 55 12.93 -9.73 -15.87
C ASN A 55 11.41 -9.74 -15.66
N ARG A 56 10.73 -10.55 -16.48
CA ARG A 56 9.27 -10.72 -16.46
C ARG A 56 8.82 -12.10 -15.97
N THR A 57 9.74 -12.90 -15.44
CA THR A 57 9.46 -14.27 -15.01
C THR A 57 8.29 -14.29 -14.02
N GLY A 58 7.24 -15.04 -14.34
CA GLY A 58 6.06 -15.20 -13.48
C GLY A 58 5.04 -14.06 -13.59
N THR A 59 5.28 -13.06 -14.45
CA THR A 59 4.41 -11.88 -14.61
C THR A 59 3.52 -11.95 -15.86
N GLU A 60 3.72 -12.95 -16.72
CA GLU A 60 3.22 -12.99 -18.10
C GLU A 60 1.68 -12.92 -18.16
N ALA A 61 0.99 -13.70 -17.32
CA ALA A 61 -0.46 -13.79 -17.33
C ALA A 61 -1.13 -12.48 -16.86
N ALA A 62 -0.61 -11.86 -15.79
CA ALA A 62 -1.15 -10.62 -15.26
C ALA A 62 -0.81 -9.44 -16.18
N LEU A 63 0.39 -9.40 -16.76
CA LEU A 63 0.74 -8.39 -17.76
C LEU A 63 -0.11 -8.50 -19.02
N ALA A 64 -0.43 -9.71 -19.49
CA ALA A 64 -1.32 -9.87 -20.63
C ALA A 64 -2.71 -9.27 -20.37
N GLN A 65 -3.24 -9.39 -19.15
CA GLN A 65 -4.51 -8.77 -18.76
C GLN A 65 -4.41 -7.24 -18.71
N VAL A 66 -3.29 -6.72 -18.18
CA VAL A 66 -3.04 -5.26 -18.16
C VAL A 66 -2.92 -4.72 -19.58
N VAL A 67 -2.18 -5.38 -20.46
CA VAL A 67 -2.04 -5.00 -21.87
C VAL A 67 -3.38 -5.06 -22.58
N ALA A 68 -4.16 -6.13 -22.41
CA ALA A 68 -5.49 -6.24 -22.99
C ALA A 68 -6.44 -5.12 -22.53
N ALA A 69 -6.38 -4.74 -21.25
CA ALA A 69 -7.15 -3.59 -20.74
C ALA A 69 -6.66 -2.28 -21.36
N MET A 70 -5.35 -2.08 -21.51
CA MET A 70 -4.80 -0.85 -22.09
C MET A 70 -5.05 -0.74 -23.60
N ASP A 71 -5.07 -1.86 -24.32
CA ASP A 71 -5.39 -1.94 -25.75
C ASP A 71 -6.90 -1.68 -26.00
N ASP A 72 -7.76 -1.93 -25.01
CA ASP A 72 -9.19 -1.59 -25.04
C ASP A 72 -9.43 -0.17 -24.53
N ASP A 73 -9.35 0.81 -25.43
CA ASP A 73 -9.65 2.24 -25.18
C ASP A 73 -8.91 2.84 -23.96
N VAL A 74 -7.68 2.39 -23.70
CA VAL A 74 -6.87 2.84 -22.53
C VAL A 74 -7.65 2.69 -21.23
N ASN A 75 -8.26 1.51 -21.02
CA ASN A 75 -9.04 1.17 -19.83
C ASN A 75 -8.15 1.01 -18.58
N SER A 76 -7.68 2.15 -18.05
CA SER A 76 -6.88 2.22 -16.84
C SER A 76 -7.59 1.68 -15.59
N PRO A 77 -8.93 1.82 -15.41
CA PRO A 77 -9.61 1.14 -14.30
C PRO A 77 -9.46 -0.38 -14.36
N GLY A 78 -9.54 -0.98 -15.56
CA GLY A 78 -9.29 -2.40 -15.77
C GLY A 78 -7.87 -2.81 -15.41
N ALA A 79 -6.87 -2.05 -15.86
CA ALA A 79 -5.46 -2.30 -15.53
C ALA A 79 -5.19 -2.19 -14.01
N VAL A 80 -5.75 -1.18 -13.35
CA VAL A 80 -5.62 -0.99 -11.89
C VAL A 80 -6.34 -2.11 -11.12
N ALA A 81 -7.46 -2.63 -11.61
CA ALA A 81 -8.15 -3.75 -10.98
C ALA A 81 -7.27 -5.01 -10.93
N VAL A 82 -6.55 -5.31 -12.03
CA VAL A 82 -5.59 -6.43 -12.07
C VAL A 82 -4.48 -6.21 -11.04
N LEU A 83 -3.90 -5.01 -10.97
CA LEU A 83 -2.89 -4.69 -9.96
C LEU A 83 -3.42 -4.89 -8.53
N PHE A 84 -4.66 -4.47 -8.27
CA PHE A 84 -5.27 -4.55 -6.94
C PHE A 84 -5.48 -5.99 -6.47
N GLU A 85 -5.83 -6.89 -7.39
CA GLU A 85 -5.93 -8.33 -7.10
C GLU A 85 -4.57 -8.91 -6.68
N GLN A 86 -3.52 -8.64 -7.46
CA GLN A 86 -2.16 -9.10 -7.15
C GLN A 86 -1.64 -8.50 -5.83
N ALA A 87 -1.92 -7.22 -5.59
CA ALA A 87 -1.56 -6.52 -4.36
C ALA A 87 -2.16 -7.18 -3.11
N LYS A 88 -3.45 -7.52 -3.13
CA LYS A 88 -4.12 -8.21 -2.02
C LYS A 88 -3.53 -9.59 -1.77
N ALA A 89 -3.26 -10.35 -2.83
CA ALA A 89 -2.63 -11.66 -2.72
C ALA A 89 -1.24 -11.55 -2.08
N LEU A 90 -0.44 -10.55 -2.47
CA LEU A 90 0.91 -10.32 -1.94
C LEU A 90 0.88 -9.97 -0.46
N ILE A 91 0.05 -8.99 -0.08
CA ILE A 91 -0.10 -8.57 1.33
C ILE A 91 -0.54 -9.75 2.19
N LYS A 92 -1.50 -10.55 1.71
CA LYS A 92 -1.96 -11.74 2.43
C LYS A 92 -0.82 -12.74 2.65
N ALA A 93 -0.08 -13.07 1.60
CA ALA A 93 1.01 -14.05 1.68
C ALA A 93 2.17 -13.56 2.57
N HIS A 94 2.53 -12.28 2.45
CA HIS A 94 3.52 -11.64 3.30
C HIS A 94 3.10 -11.69 4.79
N ASN A 95 1.86 -11.30 5.11
CA ASN A 95 1.36 -11.33 6.49
C ASN A 95 1.35 -12.75 7.07
N GLN A 96 0.99 -13.77 6.28
CA GLN A 96 1.03 -15.16 6.74
C GLN A 96 2.46 -15.58 7.11
N ARG A 97 3.46 -15.21 6.30
CA ARG A 97 4.87 -15.46 6.56
C ARG A 97 5.35 -14.77 7.84
N THR A 98 5.04 -13.49 7.99
CA THR A 98 5.49 -12.68 9.13
C THR A 98 4.85 -13.10 10.46
N HIS A 99 3.59 -13.55 10.43
CA HIS A 99 2.87 -13.98 11.64
C HIS A 99 2.95 -15.48 11.92
N GLY A 100 3.78 -16.24 11.20
CA GLY A 100 3.96 -17.68 11.45
C GLY A 100 2.72 -18.53 11.17
N ALA A 101 1.79 -18.02 10.36
CA ALA A 101 0.65 -18.82 9.87
C ALA A 101 1.14 -19.82 8.82
N ALA A 102 0.38 -20.90 8.60
CA ALA A 102 0.69 -21.85 7.54
C ALA A 102 0.71 -21.10 6.19
N ALA A 103 1.91 -21.00 5.59
CA ALA A 103 2.10 -20.32 4.32
C ALA A 103 1.32 -21.05 3.24
N THR A 104 0.37 -20.36 2.60
CA THR A 104 -0.40 -20.94 1.49
C THR A 104 0.37 -20.94 0.18
N LEU A 105 1.47 -20.20 0.10
CA LEU A 105 2.33 -20.06 -1.07
C LEU A 105 3.78 -20.35 -0.69
N SER A 106 4.55 -20.88 -1.64
CA SER A 106 6.00 -21.05 -1.49
C SER A 106 6.72 -19.70 -1.57
N ASP A 107 7.95 -19.65 -1.07
CA ASP A 107 8.82 -18.47 -1.16
C ASP A 107 9.00 -17.99 -2.61
N THR A 108 9.18 -18.93 -3.54
CA THR A 108 9.27 -18.65 -4.98
C THR A 108 8.00 -17.99 -5.51
N ALA A 109 6.82 -18.50 -5.14
CA ALA A 109 5.55 -17.92 -5.57
C ALA A 109 5.31 -16.51 -4.99
N ILE A 110 5.77 -16.25 -3.77
CA ILE A 110 5.72 -14.91 -3.17
C ILE A 110 6.64 -13.94 -3.93
N GLN A 111 7.84 -14.39 -4.32
CA GLN A 111 8.78 -13.63 -5.14
C GLN A 111 8.21 -13.31 -6.54
N GLU A 112 7.60 -14.29 -7.21
CA GLU A 112 6.93 -14.09 -8.49
C GLU A 112 5.76 -13.08 -8.40
N LEU A 113 5.00 -13.16 -7.31
CA LEU A 113 3.91 -12.24 -7.04
C LEU A 113 4.40 -10.82 -6.75
N ALA A 114 5.49 -10.68 -5.98
CA ALA A 114 6.18 -9.42 -5.78
C ALA A 114 6.67 -8.83 -7.11
N GLN A 115 7.30 -9.66 -7.96
CA GLN A 115 7.77 -9.25 -9.28
C GLN A 115 6.61 -8.79 -10.18
N THR A 116 5.46 -9.45 -10.09
CA THR A 116 4.24 -9.09 -10.82
C THR A 116 3.70 -7.73 -10.38
N VAL A 117 3.53 -7.52 -9.07
CA VAL A 117 3.07 -6.24 -8.50
C VAL A 117 4.02 -5.11 -8.89
N TRP A 118 5.33 -5.32 -8.72
CA TRP A 118 6.35 -4.33 -9.05
C TRP A 118 6.32 -3.95 -10.53
N THR A 119 6.21 -4.95 -11.42
CA THR A 119 6.23 -4.71 -12.86
C THR A 119 4.99 -3.94 -13.33
N ILE A 120 3.80 -4.35 -12.89
CA ILE A 120 2.55 -3.65 -13.25
C ILE A 120 2.56 -2.23 -12.68
N ALA A 121 2.98 -2.05 -11.41
CA ALA A 121 3.09 -0.73 -10.80
C ALA A 121 4.08 0.17 -11.53
N THR A 122 5.20 -0.37 -12.01
CA THR A 122 6.19 0.38 -12.80
C THR A 122 5.63 0.76 -14.17
N VAL A 123 4.95 -0.16 -14.86
CA VAL A 123 4.29 0.14 -16.16
C VAL A 123 3.25 1.25 -16.02
N LEU A 124 2.48 1.25 -14.93
CA LEU A 124 1.49 2.28 -14.64
C LEU A 124 2.08 3.57 -14.03
N GLY A 125 3.41 3.63 -13.78
CA GLY A 125 4.10 4.79 -13.20
C GLY A 125 3.92 4.98 -11.68
N LEU A 126 3.32 4.00 -10.99
CA LEU A 126 3.02 4.06 -9.57
C LEU A 126 4.23 3.74 -8.68
N ALA A 127 5.12 2.86 -9.14
CA ALA A 127 6.27 2.41 -8.35
C ALA A 127 7.17 3.57 -7.92
N CYS A 128 7.54 4.46 -8.85
CA CYS A 128 8.41 5.60 -8.56
C CYS A 128 7.77 6.65 -7.64
N THR A 129 6.44 6.74 -7.62
CA THR A 129 5.75 7.68 -6.72
C THR A 129 5.90 7.26 -5.25
N ILE A 130 6.06 5.96 -5.01
CA ILE A 130 6.09 5.36 -3.68
C ILE A 130 7.52 5.15 -3.19
N THR A 131 8.44 4.83 -4.10
CA THR A 131 9.85 4.60 -3.76
C THR A 131 10.73 5.84 -3.91
N ALA A 132 10.20 6.95 -4.42
CA ALA A 132 10.92 8.23 -4.42
C ALA A 132 11.39 8.56 -2.99
N PRO A 133 12.62 9.10 -2.83
CA PRO A 133 13.04 9.67 -1.56
C PRO A 133 11.97 10.67 -1.12
N ALA A 134 11.39 10.48 0.07
CA ALA A 134 10.32 11.33 0.55
C ALA A 134 10.73 12.80 0.46
N GLU A 135 10.02 13.59 -0.34
CA GLU A 135 10.14 15.05 -0.32
C GLU A 135 9.71 15.54 1.06
N ALA A 136 10.72 15.91 1.86
CA ALA A 136 10.67 16.26 3.28
C ALA A 136 10.09 15.17 4.20
N PRO A 137 10.78 14.83 5.30
CA PRO A 137 10.18 13.99 6.32
C PRO A 137 8.96 14.73 6.88
N SER A 138 7.76 14.21 6.60
CA SER A 138 6.70 14.32 7.61
C SER A 138 7.32 13.80 8.90
N PRO A 139 7.23 14.50 10.05
CA PRO A 139 7.95 14.13 11.25
C PRO A 139 7.55 12.71 11.66
N SER A 140 8.36 11.74 11.23
CA SER A 140 8.10 10.33 11.49
C SER A 140 8.47 10.12 12.95
N LEU A 141 7.45 10.03 13.79
CA LEU A 141 7.62 9.58 15.16
C LEU A 141 8.27 8.19 15.12
N ASP A 142 9.37 8.03 15.85
CA ASP A 142 9.95 6.72 16.06
C ASP A 142 8.97 5.82 16.83
N ASP A 143 9.18 4.50 16.77
CA ASP A 143 8.26 3.54 17.38
C ASP A 143 8.14 3.77 18.91
N GLN A 144 9.22 4.26 19.54
CA GLN A 144 9.25 4.61 20.96
C GLN A 144 8.37 5.82 21.29
N ALA A 145 8.36 6.86 20.45
CA ALA A 145 7.48 8.02 20.61
C ALA A 145 6.02 7.66 20.35
N ILE A 146 5.74 6.75 19.40
CA ILE A 146 4.38 6.23 19.15
C ILE A 146 3.87 5.49 20.39
N GLU A 147 4.68 4.62 20.97
CA GLU A 147 4.32 3.90 22.21
C GLU A 147 4.11 4.87 23.38
N ALA A 148 4.96 5.90 23.52
CA ALA A 148 4.81 6.92 24.55
C ALA A 148 3.51 7.73 24.40
N LEU A 149 3.15 8.12 23.17
CA LEU A 149 1.90 8.80 22.87
C LEU A 149 0.67 7.91 23.09
N LEU A 150 0.75 6.62 22.74
CA LEU A 150 -0.29 5.64 23.04
C LEU A 150 -0.50 5.45 24.55
N ALA A 151 0.59 5.37 25.32
CA ALA A 151 0.53 5.30 26.77
C ALA A 151 -0.06 6.58 27.38
N ALA A 152 0.34 7.76 26.88
CA ALA A 152 -0.21 9.05 27.31
C ALA A 152 -1.70 9.18 26.98
N ARG A 153 -2.13 8.69 25.81
CA ARG A 153 -3.55 8.62 25.42
C ARG A 153 -4.33 7.70 26.36
N GLN A 154 -3.79 6.53 26.70
CA GLN A 154 -4.43 5.60 27.62
C GLN A 154 -4.56 6.20 29.03
N ALA A 155 -3.52 6.88 29.52
CA ALA A 155 -3.55 7.60 30.79
C ALA A 155 -4.61 8.73 30.78
N ALA A 156 -4.71 9.49 29.69
CA ALA A 156 -5.74 10.53 29.53
C ALA A 156 -7.16 9.95 29.56
N ARG A 157 -7.40 8.81 28.88
CA ARG A 157 -8.70 8.11 28.94
C ARG A 157 -9.01 7.58 30.35
N GLN A 158 -8.03 7.06 31.07
CA GLN A 158 -8.19 6.60 32.45
C GLN A 158 -8.51 7.77 33.40
N ALA A 159 -7.89 8.94 33.17
CA ALA A 159 -8.18 10.18 33.88
C ALA A 159 -9.50 10.86 33.44
N ARG A 160 -10.24 10.27 32.49
CA ARG A 160 -11.45 10.84 31.84
C ARG A 160 -11.23 12.19 31.14
N ASP A 161 -9.99 12.47 30.74
CA ASP A 161 -9.62 13.62 29.92
C ASP A 161 -9.71 13.24 28.44
N PHE A 162 -10.93 13.27 27.91
CA PHE A 162 -11.22 12.90 26.53
C PHE A 162 -10.65 13.90 25.52
N ALA A 163 -10.60 15.19 25.87
CA ALA A 163 -10.06 16.23 24.99
C ALA A 163 -8.56 15.99 24.72
N LYS A 164 -7.79 15.66 25.76
CA LYS A 164 -6.37 15.32 25.62
C LYS A 164 -6.16 14.01 24.87
N ALA A 165 -7.03 13.01 25.07
CA ALA A 165 -6.96 11.75 24.33
C ALA A 165 -7.22 11.92 22.82
N ASP A 166 -8.15 12.82 22.45
CA ASP A 166 -8.44 13.15 21.05
C ASP A 166 -7.34 13.99 20.41
N ALA A 167 -6.73 14.92 21.15
CA ALA A 167 -5.57 15.69 20.68
C ALA A 167 -4.38 14.76 20.33
N ILE A 168 -4.08 13.79 21.20
CA ILE A 168 -3.02 12.80 20.95
C ILE A 168 -3.36 11.89 19.76
N ARG A 169 -4.64 11.55 19.58
CA ARG A 169 -5.07 10.79 18.39
C ARG A 169 -4.85 11.57 17.11
N ALA A 170 -5.17 12.86 17.10
CA ALA A 170 -4.94 13.73 15.94
C ALA A 170 -3.45 13.89 15.64
N GLU A 171 -2.60 13.98 16.68
CA GLU A 171 -1.14 14.02 16.54
C GLU A 171 -0.58 12.74 15.92
N LEU A 172 -1.01 11.56 16.41
CA LEU A 172 -0.63 10.28 15.81
C LEU A 172 -1.10 10.18 14.36
N GLN A 173 -2.32 10.62 14.06
CA GLN A 173 -2.87 10.60 12.70
C GLN A 173 -2.13 11.57 11.75
N ALA A 174 -1.73 12.75 12.24
CA ALA A 174 -0.91 13.71 11.50
C ALA A 174 0.50 13.17 11.20
N ALA A 175 1.02 12.28 12.07
CA ALA A 175 2.26 11.55 11.86
C ALA A 175 2.10 10.26 11.03
N GLY A 176 0.93 10.03 10.42
CA GLY A 176 0.67 8.85 9.58
C GLY A 176 0.42 7.56 10.37
N VAL A 177 0.09 7.64 11.66
CA VAL A 177 -0.16 6.50 12.54
C VAL A 177 -1.64 6.41 12.90
N THR A 178 -2.28 5.33 12.47
CA THR A 178 -3.69 5.05 12.80
C THR A 178 -3.77 4.12 14.01
N VAL A 179 -4.45 4.56 15.07
CA VAL A 179 -4.70 3.78 16.29
C VAL A 179 -6.03 3.01 16.18
N ILE A 180 -5.96 1.70 16.36
CA ILE A 180 -7.08 0.75 16.41
C ILE A 180 -7.26 0.30 17.86
N ASP A 181 -8.31 0.77 18.53
CA ASP A 181 -8.66 0.31 19.88
C ASP A 181 -9.25 -1.11 19.83
N GLN A 182 -8.52 -2.10 20.36
CA GLN A 182 -9.05 -3.45 20.58
C GLN A 182 -9.54 -3.60 22.03
N GLY A 183 -10.62 -2.88 22.36
CA GLY A 183 -11.29 -3.02 23.66
C GLY A 183 -10.37 -2.75 24.87
N LYS A 184 -10.56 -3.52 25.96
CA LYS A 184 -9.96 -3.25 27.28
C LYS A 184 -8.46 -3.55 27.41
N ALA A 185 -7.78 -4.16 26.43
CA ALA A 185 -6.46 -4.76 26.71
C ALA A 185 -5.29 -4.42 25.77
N ALA A 186 -5.47 -3.81 24.59
CA ALA A 186 -4.35 -3.24 23.83
C ALA A 186 -4.85 -2.32 22.71
N SER A 187 -4.13 -1.21 22.47
CA SER A 187 -4.29 -0.42 21.25
C SER A 187 -3.31 -0.96 20.21
N ARG A 188 -3.81 -1.44 19.06
CA ARG A 188 -2.97 -1.81 17.91
C ARG A 188 -2.79 -0.58 17.03
N TRP A 189 -1.60 -0.32 16.51
CA TRP A 189 -1.39 0.80 15.58
C TRP A 189 -0.84 0.32 14.24
N VAL A 190 -1.05 1.13 13.19
CA VAL A 190 -0.58 0.90 11.82
C VAL A 190 0.00 2.21 11.29
N ARG A 191 1.21 2.18 10.70
CA ARG A 191 1.87 3.31 10.02
C ARG A 191 1.57 3.27 8.51
N HIS A 192 1.36 4.43 7.88
CA HIS A 192 0.95 4.61 6.48
C HIS A 192 1.99 5.30 5.59
#